data_AF-A0A842RRF2-F1
#
_entry.id   AF-A0A842RRF2-F1
#
_cell.length_a   1.000
_cell.length_b   1.000
_cell.length_c   1.000
_cell.angle_alpha   90.00
_cell.angle_beta   90.00
_cell.angle_gamma   90.00
#
_symmetry.space_group_name_H-M   'P 1'
#
loop_
_entity.id
_entity.type
_entity.pdbx_description
1 polymer ?
#
loop_
_entity_poly.entity_id
_entity_poly.type
_entity_poly.pdbx_seq_one_letter_code
_entity_poly.pdbx_strand_id
1 'polypeptide(L)'
;MGLRLASGLALTFLFGMVYALVFVIGIWFLPFSLFTLLLMIGFTLAMVLFQYGISPLIIRWIYDIEWMEYEEYQSRYPHLAQILDKVVSVQGIDLPKMGIIHDGNPNAFTFGWTKNSARVVITTGILNYLDEKEQQAVLAHELGHVVHSDFILMTVAFAIPLVLLTIARWAYYASFFSRRRDSDEGGTAALVLIAVAILSYIAYYIGYLVSFVISRIREYYADEHAGEVLQNPNALATGLVKIAYGLVADQGIEIKERNKSKVRGLKGLGIFDPSTAKHLAVESIGPSGLYSMESIQAAAAWDLFNPWAKYFEIFSTHPLPAKRIKRLNKLSREMGVTPEIDLSGAREIKEQQAGKSMAGEFLTDLTFKNLPTIIFLLFLLFSAVWLFGILGLYYIPIINDISLSQFVLLWAIGFYLIGFGIIARTLFKYRSGFEPKTVLELVTNVKVSPIRCEPAIIEGTIVGKGVPGYYFSDDLYFKDKTGLLYVDYRFGLGIVDFFWAIRRVPQLIGQTVRIKGWYRRGPTPYIQVDTIEAGGRSFRNYSKHITYIGAVICFIIGLVIFYFWFQL
;
A
#
# COMPACT_ATOMS: atom_id res chain seq x y z
N MET A 1 7.11 -14.41 21.86
CA MET A 1 8.20 -14.90 20.98
C MET A 1 7.96 -16.37 20.68
N GLY A 2 8.18 -16.82 19.44
CA GLY A 2 8.50 -18.23 19.21
C GLY A 2 7.78 -18.86 18.04
N LEU A 3 6.61 -19.47 18.28
CA LEU A 3 6.12 -20.53 17.40
C LEU A 3 5.28 -20.02 16.23
N ARG A 4 4.20 -19.27 16.45
CA ARG A 4 3.27 -18.88 15.37
C ARG A 4 3.90 -17.97 14.29
N LEU A 5 4.86 -17.16 14.70
CA LEU A 5 5.62 -16.25 13.83
C LEU A 5 6.73 -16.97 13.05
N ALA A 6 7.49 -17.85 13.72
CA ALA A 6 8.43 -18.73 13.04
C ALA A 6 7.68 -19.67 12.09
N SER A 7 6.51 -20.17 12.48
CA SER A 7 5.62 -20.94 11.62
C SER A 7 5.09 -20.11 10.46
N GLY A 8 4.64 -18.87 10.65
CA GLY A 8 4.17 -18.01 9.55
C GLY A 8 5.27 -17.67 8.53
N LEU A 9 6.46 -17.27 9.02
CA LEU A 9 7.64 -17.02 8.18
C LEU A 9 8.14 -18.30 7.52
N ALA A 10 8.21 -19.41 8.26
CA ALA A 10 8.53 -20.70 7.71
C ALA A 10 7.48 -21.12 6.69
N LEU A 11 6.19 -20.85 6.88
CA LEU A 11 5.12 -21.24 5.98
C LEU A 11 5.14 -20.40 4.69
N THR A 12 5.37 -19.09 4.77
CA THR A 12 5.53 -18.23 3.59
C THR A 12 6.82 -18.53 2.84
N PHE A 13 7.94 -18.68 3.56
CA PHE A 13 9.21 -19.11 2.96
C PHE A 13 9.06 -20.51 2.38
N LEU A 14 8.38 -21.44 3.06
CA LEU A 14 8.10 -22.79 2.58
C LEU A 14 7.20 -22.73 1.36
N PHE A 15 6.15 -21.91 1.28
CA PHE A 15 5.32 -21.83 0.08
C PHE A 15 6.05 -21.16 -1.08
N GLY A 16 6.80 -20.09 -0.83
CA GLY A 16 7.63 -19.45 -1.84
C GLY A 16 8.75 -20.38 -2.33
N MET A 17 9.37 -21.12 -1.42
CA MET A 17 10.39 -22.12 -1.70
C MET A 17 9.80 -23.34 -2.39
N VAL A 18 8.63 -23.84 -1.99
CA VAL A 18 7.92 -24.95 -2.65
C VAL A 18 7.51 -24.52 -4.04
N TYR A 19 6.97 -23.32 -4.21
CA TYR A 19 6.66 -22.78 -5.53
C TYR A 19 7.92 -22.69 -6.38
N ALA A 20 9.00 -22.06 -5.87
CA ALA A 20 10.26 -21.94 -6.59
C ALA A 20 10.91 -23.30 -6.89
N LEU A 21 10.87 -24.24 -5.94
CA LEU A 21 11.43 -25.58 -6.07
C LEU A 21 10.66 -26.40 -7.09
N VAL A 22 9.32 -26.42 -7.02
CA VAL A 22 8.48 -27.10 -8.02
C VAL A 22 8.69 -26.48 -9.40
N PHE A 23 8.82 -25.16 -9.47
CA PHE A 23 9.10 -24.46 -10.72
C PHE A 23 10.48 -24.79 -11.28
N VAL A 24 11.52 -24.83 -10.44
CA VAL A 24 12.88 -25.27 -10.80
C VAL A 24 12.89 -26.73 -11.22
N ILE A 25 12.22 -27.62 -10.47
CA ILE A 25 12.12 -29.03 -10.83
C ILE A 25 11.42 -29.19 -12.18
N GLY A 26 10.31 -28.49 -12.39
CA GLY A 26 9.57 -28.50 -13.65
C GLY A 26 10.41 -28.01 -14.83
N ILE A 27 11.26 -27.00 -14.63
CA ILE A 27 12.14 -26.47 -15.67
C ILE A 27 13.33 -27.38 -15.97
N TRP A 28 13.96 -27.93 -14.94
CA TRP A 28 15.24 -28.62 -15.07
C TRP A 28 15.11 -30.12 -15.33
N PHE A 29 14.01 -30.74 -14.89
CA PHE A 29 13.82 -32.19 -14.93
C PHE A 29 12.69 -32.64 -15.84
N LEU A 30 11.75 -31.77 -16.21
CA LEU A 30 10.68 -32.12 -17.15
C LEU A 30 10.96 -31.58 -18.55
N PRO A 31 10.57 -32.31 -19.61
CA PRO A 31 10.75 -31.84 -20.98
C PRO A 31 9.80 -30.68 -21.27
N PHE A 32 10.31 -29.59 -21.84
CA PHE A 32 9.49 -28.45 -22.28
C PHE A 32 8.46 -28.89 -23.32
N SER A 33 7.25 -29.13 -22.85
CA SER A 33 6.11 -29.66 -23.62
C SER A 33 4.82 -28.99 -23.15
N LEU A 34 3.77 -29.06 -23.96
CA LEU A 34 2.46 -28.56 -23.57
C LEU A 34 1.97 -29.19 -22.26
N PHE A 35 2.28 -30.46 -22.04
CA PHE A 35 1.98 -31.16 -20.79
C PHE A 35 2.62 -30.48 -19.57
N THR A 36 3.92 -30.13 -19.65
CA THR A 36 4.59 -29.42 -18.54
C THR A 36 4.01 -28.03 -18.27
N LEU A 37 3.62 -27.30 -19.33
CA LEU A 37 2.97 -26.01 -19.17
C LEU A 37 1.63 -26.16 -18.44
N LEU A 38 0.80 -27.11 -18.86
CA LEU A 38 -0.49 -27.39 -18.21
C LEU A 38 -0.32 -27.83 -16.76
N LEU A 39 0.70 -28.66 -16.47
CA LEU A 39 1.03 -29.06 -15.10
C LEU A 39 1.39 -27.85 -14.23
N MET A 40 2.20 -26.92 -14.73
CA MET A 40 2.63 -25.72 -14.01
C MET A 40 1.48 -24.72 -13.79
N ILE A 41 0.61 -24.56 -14.78
CA ILE A 41 -0.63 -23.79 -14.63
C ILE A 41 -1.54 -24.44 -13.59
N GLY A 42 -1.73 -25.76 -13.67
CA GLY A 42 -2.53 -26.54 -12.71
C GLY A 42 -1.99 -26.40 -11.28
N PHE A 43 -0.67 -26.49 -11.09
CA PHE A 43 -0.02 -26.24 -9.81
C PHE A 43 -0.25 -24.81 -9.31
N THR A 44 -0.15 -23.81 -10.19
CA THR A 44 -0.40 -22.40 -9.83
C THR A 44 -1.82 -22.19 -9.35
N LEU A 45 -2.81 -22.74 -10.07
CA LEU A 45 -4.21 -22.69 -9.66
C LEU A 45 -4.46 -23.44 -8.35
N ALA A 46 -3.84 -24.61 -8.17
CA ALA A 46 -3.91 -25.36 -6.92
C ALA A 46 -3.35 -24.56 -5.74
N MET A 47 -2.24 -23.84 -5.94
CA MET A 47 -1.65 -22.95 -4.93
C MET A 47 -2.58 -21.77 -4.59
N VAL A 48 -3.23 -21.15 -5.59
CA VAL A 48 -4.21 -20.08 -5.36
C VAL A 48 -5.41 -20.60 -4.56
N LEU A 49 -5.97 -21.75 -4.94
CA LEU A 49 -7.10 -22.37 -4.23
C LEU A 49 -6.72 -22.77 -2.81
N PHE A 50 -5.52 -23.32 -2.62
CA PHE A 50 -5.00 -23.65 -1.31
C PHE A 50 -4.82 -22.40 -0.44
N GLN A 51 -4.22 -21.33 -0.97
CA GLN A 51 -4.06 -20.04 -0.28
C GLN A 51 -5.42 -19.43 0.12
N TYR A 52 -6.38 -19.44 -0.80
CA TYR A 52 -7.76 -19.03 -0.52
C TYR A 52 -8.36 -19.85 0.62
N GLY A 53 -8.20 -21.19 0.58
CA GLY A 53 -8.66 -22.11 1.61
C GLY A 53 -8.05 -21.86 3.00
N ILE A 54 -6.77 -21.50 3.09
CA ILE A 54 -6.12 -21.23 4.38
C ILE A 54 -6.22 -19.76 4.84
N SER A 55 -6.64 -18.83 3.97
CA SER A 55 -6.60 -17.39 4.27
C SER A 55 -7.37 -16.99 5.54
N PRO A 56 -8.58 -17.52 5.87
CA PRO A 56 -9.26 -17.16 7.11
C PRO A 56 -8.63 -17.76 8.37
N LEU A 57 -7.82 -18.82 8.22
CA LEU A 57 -6.99 -19.34 9.32
C LEU A 57 -5.82 -18.42 9.59
N ILE A 58 -5.15 -17.96 8.52
CA ILE A 58 -4.03 -17.01 8.62
C ILE A 58 -4.48 -15.72 9.31
N ILE A 59 -5.60 -15.12 8.90
CA ILE A 59 -6.10 -13.87 9.49
C ILE A 59 -6.33 -14.02 10.99
N ARG A 60 -7.00 -15.10 11.42
CA ARG A 60 -7.21 -15.41 12.85
C ARG A 60 -5.91 -15.61 13.63
N TRP A 61 -4.83 -15.99 12.97
CA TRP A 61 -3.54 -16.21 13.64
C TRP A 61 -2.69 -14.94 13.74
N ILE A 62 -2.85 -13.98 12.81
CA ILE A 62 -2.01 -12.77 12.73
C ILE A 62 -2.68 -11.52 13.31
N TYR A 63 -4.01 -11.53 13.49
CA TYR A 63 -4.77 -10.46 14.13
C TYR A 63 -5.24 -10.86 15.53
N ASP A 64 -5.17 -9.89 16.44
CA ASP A 64 -5.68 -9.95 17.81
C ASP A 64 -7.18 -9.63 17.82
N ILE A 65 -8.01 -10.62 17.46
CA ILE A 65 -9.46 -10.47 17.32
C ILE A 65 -10.15 -11.10 18.53
N GLU A 66 -10.95 -10.30 19.24
CA GLU A 66 -11.90 -10.78 20.25
C GLU A 66 -13.21 -11.17 19.54
N TRP A 67 -13.50 -12.47 19.49
CA TRP A 67 -14.74 -12.97 18.91
C TRP A 67 -15.87 -12.84 19.92
N MET A 68 -17.04 -12.41 19.45
CA MET A 68 -18.21 -12.17 20.28
C MET A 68 -19.35 -13.09 19.84
N GLU A 69 -20.06 -13.68 20.81
CA GLU A 69 -21.32 -14.38 20.54
C GLU A 69 -22.40 -13.38 20.15
N TYR A 70 -23.38 -13.80 19.35
CA TYR A 70 -24.32 -12.87 18.75
C TYR A 70 -25.18 -12.15 19.79
N GLU A 71 -25.60 -12.85 20.84
CA GLU A 71 -26.43 -12.30 21.92
C GLU A 71 -25.68 -11.21 22.69
N GLU A 72 -24.37 -11.40 22.92
CA GLU A 72 -23.51 -10.36 23.50
C GLU A 72 -23.37 -9.17 22.55
N TYR A 73 -23.15 -9.43 21.26
CA TYR A 73 -23.01 -8.38 20.24
C TYR A 73 -24.28 -7.53 20.13
N GLN A 74 -25.44 -8.16 20.11
CA GLN A 74 -26.74 -7.51 20.09
C GLN A 74 -26.98 -6.68 21.36
N SER A 75 -26.60 -7.19 22.53
CA SER A 75 -26.73 -6.44 23.79
C SER A 75 -25.78 -5.25 23.88
N ARG A 76 -24.56 -5.35 23.33
CA ARG A 76 -23.54 -4.29 23.42
C ARG A 76 -23.66 -3.24 22.32
N TYR A 77 -24.07 -3.64 21.11
CA TYR A 77 -24.15 -2.79 19.92
C TYR A 77 -25.49 -2.99 19.19
N PRO A 78 -26.63 -2.63 19.82
CA PRO A 78 -27.95 -2.92 19.28
C PRO A 78 -28.20 -2.28 17.90
N HIS A 79 -27.68 -1.07 17.65
CA HIS A 79 -27.79 -0.40 16.35
C HIS A 79 -27.05 -1.13 15.23
N LEU A 80 -25.92 -1.77 15.53
CA LEU A 80 -25.18 -2.58 14.55
C LEU A 80 -25.86 -3.93 14.31
N ALA A 81 -26.37 -4.56 15.36
CA ALA A 81 -27.12 -5.81 15.24
C ALA A 81 -28.39 -5.63 14.38
N GLN A 82 -29.09 -4.50 14.50
CA GLN A 82 -30.25 -4.19 13.65
C GLN A 82 -29.91 -4.20 12.16
N ILE A 83 -28.78 -3.60 11.75
CA ILE A 83 -28.35 -3.60 10.35
C ILE A 83 -27.88 -4.97 9.92
N LEU A 84 -27.17 -5.69 10.79
CA LEU A 84 -26.76 -7.06 10.53
C LEU A 84 -27.97 -7.96 10.27
N ASP A 85 -28.97 -7.95 11.15
CA ASP A 85 -30.23 -8.70 11.00
C ASP A 85 -31.00 -8.30 9.75
N LYS A 86 -31.06 -7.00 9.45
CA LYS A 86 -31.71 -6.50 8.23
C LYS A 86 -31.03 -7.07 6.98
N VAL A 87 -29.71 -7.01 6.90
CA VAL A 87 -28.98 -7.54 5.73
C VAL A 87 -29.11 -9.06 5.65
N VAL A 88 -28.96 -9.77 6.76
CA VAL A 88 -29.10 -11.24 6.86
C VAL A 88 -30.48 -11.69 6.38
N SER A 89 -31.54 -11.05 6.86
CA SER A 89 -32.92 -11.39 6.49
C SER A 89 -33.25 -11.06 5.04
N VAL A 90 -32.84 -9.90 4.53
CA VAL A 90 -33.11 -9.49 3.14
C VAL A 90 -32.32 -10.33 2.14
N GLN A 91 -31.07 -10.67 2.45
CA GLN A 91 -30.16 -11.35 1.52
C GLN A 91 -30.16 -12.88 1.66
N GLY A 92 -30.81 -13.42 2.69
CA GLY A 92 -30.88 -14.86 2.96
C GLY A 92 -29.49 -15.48 3.14
N ILE A 93 -28.62 -14.81 3.91
CA ILE A 93 -27.27 -15.29 4.23
C ILE A 93 -27.18 -15.74 5.68
N ASP A 94 -26.25 -16.64 5.99
CA ASP A 94 -26.01 -17.03 7.38
C ASP A 94 -25.40 -15.85 8.16
N LEU A 95 -25.73 -15.77 9.45
CA LEU A 95 -25.24 -14.72 10.34
C LEU A 95 -23.69 -14.72 10.37
N PRO A 96 -23.03 -13.63 9.91
CA PRO A 96 -21.58 -13.51 9.98
C PRO A 96 -21.08 -13.51 11.42
N LYS A 97 -19.90 -14.09 11.66
CA LYS A 97 -19.27 -14.00 12.98
C LYS A 97 -18.70 -12.59 13.20
N MET A 98 -19.03 -11.99 14.33
CA MET A 98 -18.59 -10.65 14.68
C MET A 98 -17.33 -10.70 15.56
N GLY A 99 -16.35 -9.86 15.24
CA GLY A 99 -15.12 -9.72 16.01
C GLY A 99 -14.79 -8.26 16.29
N ILE A 100 -14.20 -8.00 17.45
CA ILE A 100 -13.72 -6.68 17.84
C ILE A 100 -12.19 -6.70 17.96
N ILE A 101 -11.54 -5.67 17.43
CA ILE A 101 -10.12 -5.40 17.64
C ILE A 101 -9.99 -4.18 18.58
N HIS A 102 -9.32 -4.36 19.71
CA HIS A 102 -9.02 -3.28 20.65
C HIS A 102 -7.81 -2.47 20.20
N ASP A 103 -8.05 -1.55 19.28
CA ASP A 103 -7.05 -0.61 18.75
C ASP A 103 -7.72 0.74 18.47
N GLY A 104 -7.05 1.83 18.83
CA GLY A 104 -7.56 3.18 18.62
C GLY A 104 -7.42 3.69 17.19
N ASN A 105 -6.69 2.98 16.32
CA ASN A 105 -6.70 3.20 14.88
C ASN A 105 -7.98 2.62 14.29
N PRO A 106 -8.88 3.46 13.78
CA PRO A 106 -10.15 3.00 13.29
C PRO A 106 -9.98 2.27 11.95
N ASN A 107 -10.69 1.15 11.81
CA ASN A 107 -10.71 0.26 10.66
C ASN A 107 -11.82 -0.80 10.82
N ALA A 108 -12.37 -1.29 9.71
CA ALA A 108 -13.20 -2.49 9.64
C ALA A 108 -12.78 -3.31 8.42
N PHE A 109 -12.96 -4.62 8.50
CA PHE A 109 -12.74 -5.49 7.35
C PHE A 109 -13.52 -6.78 7.48
N THR A 110 -13.74 -7.41 6.33
CA THR A 110 -14.42 -8.69 6.21
C THR A 110 -13.55 -9.74 5.56
N PHE A 111 -13.74 -11.00 5.98
CA PHE A 111 -13.03 -12.13 5.39
C PHE A 111 -13.80 -13.45 5.57
N GLY A 112 -13.58 -14.39 4.66
CA GLY A 112 -14.22 -15.69 4.69
C GLY A 112 -13.93 -16.48 3.42
N TRP A 113 -14.62 -17.60 3.26
CA TRP A 113 -14.61 -18.36 2.01
C TRP A 113 -15.82 -17.93 1.19
N THR A 114 -17.00 -18.29 1.65
CA THR A 114 -18.29 -17.93 1.05
C THR A 114 -19.01 -16.89 1.89
N LYS A 115 -20.07 -16.29 1.34
CA LYS A 115 -20.97 -15.37 2.06
C LYS A 115 -21.49 -15.93 3.40
N ASN A 116 -21.75 -17.24 3.45
CA ASN A 116 -22.24 -17.95 4.63
C ASN A 116 -21.16 -18.34 5.67
N SER A 117 -19.90 -18.08 5.34
CA SER A 117 -18.77 -18.35 6.23
C SER A 117 -18.03 -17.07 6.64
N ALA A 118 -18.68 -15.92 6.41
CA ALA A 118 -18.09 -14.62 6.57
C ALA A 118 -17.84 -14.27 8.05
N ARG A 119 -16.81 -13.46 8.24
CA ARG A 119 -16.45 -12.82 9.50
C ARG A 119 -16.34 -11.34 9.23
N VAL A 120 -16.93 -10.54 10.11
CA VAL A 120 -16.83 -9.08 10.08
C VAL A 120 -16.08 -8.64 11.32
N VAL A 121 -15.06 -7.82 11.15
CA VAL A 121 -14.24 -7.31 12.26
C VAL A 121 -14.29 -5.80 12.28
N ILE A 122 -14.60 -5.24 13.44
CA ILE A 122 -14.66 -3.80 13.68
C ILE A 122 -13.66 -3.45 14.78
N THR A 123 -12.95 -2.33 14.63
CA THR A 123 -12.04 -1.85 15.68
C THR A 123 -12.78 -0.99 16.71
N THR A 124 -12.25 -0.93 17.94
CA THR A 124 -12.70 0.07 18.92
C THR A 124 -12.55 1.49 18.42
N GLY A 125 -11.56 1.75 17.54
CA GLY A 125 -11.43 3.03 16.87
C GLY A 125 -12.69 3.44 16.09
N ILE A 126 -13.34 2.50 15.38
CA ILE A 126 -14.63 2.77 14.72
C ILE A 126 -15.71 3.09 15.73
N LEU A 127 -15.84 2.23 16.73
CA LEU A 127 -16.89 2.35 17.74
C LEU A 127 -16.77 3.63 18.59
N ASN A 128 -15.55 4.13 18.77
CA ASN A 128 -15.30 5.22 19.71
C ASN A 128 -15.49 6.61 19.13
N TYR A 129 -15.31 6.81 17.83
CA TYR A 129 -15.48 8.14 17.29
C TYR A 129 -16.49 8.21 16.14
N LEU A 130 -16.97 7.13 15.50
CA LEU A 130 -18.10 7.24 14.56
C LEU A 130 -19.39 7.34 15.37
N ASP A 131 -20.34 8.13 14.89
CA ASP A 131 -21.71 8.09 15.39
C ASP A 131 -22.41 6.79 14.97
N GLU A 132 -23.55 6.49 15.59
CA GLU A 132 -24.25 5.23 15.34
C GLU A 132 -24.62 5.03 13.85
N LYS A 133 -24.97 6.09 13.12
CA LYS A 133 -25.32 6.00 11.69
C LYS A 133 -24.09 5.76 10.83
N GLU A 134 -22.98 6.43 11.15
CA GLU A 134 -21.68 6.24 10.50
C GLU A 134 -21.12 4.83 10.77
N GLN A 135 -21.28 4.29 11.99
CA GLN A 135 -20.93 2.89 12.28
C GLN A 135 -21.81 1.90 11.50
N GLN A 136 -23.13 2.14 11.44
CA GLN A 136 -24.05 1.34 10.63
C GLN A 136 -23.67 1.36 9.16
N ALA A 137 -23.26 2.52 8.63
CA ALA A 137 -22.85 2.68 7.23
C ALA A 137 -21.57 1.90 6.91
N VAL A 138 -20.58 1.93 7.80
CA VAL A 138 -19.38 1.12 7.64
C VAL A 138 -19.69 -0.38 7.73
N LEU A 139 -20.51 -0.80 8.69
CA LEU A 139 -20.91 -2.21 8.77
C LEU A 139 -21.70 -2.63 7.51
N ALA A 140 -22.61 -1.81 7.01
CA ALA A 140 -23.36 -2.09 5.80
C ALA A 140 -22.42 -2.19 4.58
N HIS A 141 -21.42 -1.32 4.47
CA HIS A 141 -20.38 -1.40 3.43
C HIS A 141 -19.63 -2.74 3.48
N GLU A 142 -19.15 -3.13 4.64
CA GLU A 142 -18.47 -4.41 4.86
C GLU A 142 -19.37 -5.61 4.55
N LEU A 143 -20.64 -5.56 4.93
CA LEU A 143 -21.61 -6.59 4.57
C LEU A 143 -21.88 -6.62 3.06
N GLY A 144 -21.76 -5.49 2.36
CA GLY A 144 -21.80 -5.43 0.90
C GLY A 144 -20.74 -6.32 0.25
N HIS A 145 -19.52 -6.35 0.78
CA HIS A 145 -18.47 -7.27 0.30
C HIS A 145 -18.85 -8.74 0.50
N VAL A 146 -19.52 -9.06 1.61
CA VAL A 146 -20.02 -10.41 1.92
C VAL A 146 -21.15 -10.81 0.96
N VAL A 147 -22.15 -9.96 0.81
CA VAL A 147 -23.33 -10.18 -0.04
C VAL A 147 -22.90 -10.41 -1.48
N HIS A 148 -21.99 -9.58 -1.99
CA HIS A 148 -21.53 -9.68 -3.36
C HIS A 148 -20.41 -10.72 -3.58
N SER A 149 -20.02 -11.48 -2.55
CA SER A 149 -19.02 -12.55 -2.59
C SER A 149 -17.64 -12.10 -3.12
N ASP A 150 -17.18 -10.95 -2.65
CA ASP A 150 -15.94 -10.32 -3.13
C ASP A 150 -14.70 -11.18 -2.89
N PHE A 151 -14.70 -12.02 -1.85
CA PHE A 151 -13.60 -12.95 -1.57
C PHE A 151 -13.31 -13.87 -2.76
N ILE A 152 -14.35 -14.45 -3.37
CA ILE A 152 -14.23 -15.36 -4.51
C ILE A 152 -13.88 -14.58 -5.76
N LEU A 153 -14.61 -13.49 -6.01
CA LEU A 153 -14.42 -12.66 -7.20
C LEU A 153 -12.98 -12.12 -7.29
N MET A 154 -12.46 -11.57 -6.18
CA MET A 154 -11.11 -11.03 -6.15
C MET A 154 -10.06 -12.14 -6.23
N THR A 155 -10.31 -13.33 -5.64
CA THR A 155 -9.43 -14.48 -5.81
C THR A 155 -9.29 -14.88 -7.29
N VAL A 156 -10.41 -14.94 -8.02
CA VAL A 156 -10.39 -15.24 -9.47
C VAL A 156 -9.72 -14.12 -10.26
N ALA A 157 -10.03 -12.86 -9.94
CA ALA A 157 -9.46 -11.71 -10.62
C ALA A 157 -7.93 -11.64 -10.49
N PHE A 158 -7.36 -12.02 -9.33
CA PHE A 158 -5.91 -12.08 -9.13
C PHE A 158 -5.27 -13.41 -9.57
N ALA A 159 -6.05 -14.49 -9.76
CA ALA A 159 -5.54 -15.75 -10.31
C ALA A 159 -5.09 -15.63 -11.77
N ILE A 160 -5.82 -14.86 -12.58
CA ILE A 160 -5.56 -14.72 -14.03
C ILE A 160 -4.15 -14.15 -14.30
N PRO A 161 -3.72 -13.02 -13.69
CA PRO A 161 -2.35 -12.54 -13.83
C PRO A 161 -1.30 -13.59 -13.43
N LEU A 162 -1.51 -14.36 -12.36
CA LEU A 162 -0.55 -15.37 -11.92
C LEU A 162 -0.36 -16.50 -12.95
N VAL A 163 -1.43 -16.90 -13.62
CA VAL A 163 -1.36 -17.85 -14.75
C VAL A 163 -0.56 -17.25 -15.90
N LEU A 164 -0.79 -15.98 -16.26
CA LEU A 164 -0.02 -15.29 -17.30
C LEU A 164 1.47 -15.18 -16.94
N LEU A 165 1.80 -14.90 -15.68
CA LEU A 165 3.17 -14.89 -15.19
C LEU A 165 3.82 -16.29 -15.28
N THR A 166 3.05 -17.34 -15.01
CA THR A 166 3.50 -18.73 -15.14
C THR A 166 3.82 -19.07 -16.58
N ILE A 167 2.95 -18.71 -17.52
CA ILE A 167 3.18 -18.87 -18.97
C ILE A 167 4.43 -18.09 -19.39
N ALA A 168 4.55 -16.82 -18.96
CA ALA A 168 5.68 -15.97 -19.29
C ALA A 168 7.02 -16.59 -18.86
N ARG A 169 7.10 -17.06 -17.61
CA ARG A 169 8.30 -17.70 -17.08
C ARG A 169 8.57 -19.03 -17.77
N TRP A 170 7.57 -19.88 -17.96
CA TRP A 170 7.75 -21.16 -18.67
C TRP A 170 8.29 -20.94 -20.08
N ALA A 171 7.70 -20.02 -20.85
CA ALA A 171 8.13 -19.72 -22.21
C ALA A 171 9.54 -19.13 -22.26
N TYR A 172 9.89 -18.26 -21.29
CA TYR A 172 11.24 -17.71 -21.15
C TYR A 172 12.26 -18.85 -20.99
N TYR A 173 12.08 -19.72 -20.00
CA TYR A 173 13.02 -20.83 -19.78
C TYR A 173 13.01 -21.82 -20.94
N ALA A 174 11.85 -22.18 -21.50
CA ALA A 174 11.75 -23.06 -22.66
C ALA A 174 12.57 -22.55 -23.86
N SER A 175 12.65 -21.23 -24.06
CA SER A 175 13.50 -20.64 -25.10
C SER A 175 14.98 -20.88 -24.86
N PHE A 176 15.48 -20.69 -23.63
CA PHE A 176 16.89 -20.92 -23.30
C PHE A 176 17.34 -22.37 -23.52
N PHE A 177 16.46 -23.33 -23.20
CA PHE A 177 16.77 -24.75 -23.42
C PHE A 177 16.60 -25.18 -24.88
N SER A 178 15.67 -24.56 -25.62
CA SER A 178 15.52 -24.78 -27.08
C SER A 178 16.75 -24.31 -27.87
N ARG A 179 17.41 -23.22 -27.44
CA ARG A 179 18.67 -22.72 -28.04
C ARG A 179 19.86 -23.68 -27.92
N ARG A 180 19.82 -24.68 -27.01
CA ARG A 180 20.90 -25.66 -26.85
C ARG A 180 20.84 -26.81 -27.86
N ARG A 181 19.77 -26.92 -28.66
CA ARG A 181 19.71 -27.85 -29.79
C ARG A 181 20.26 -27.13 -31.02
N ASP A 182 21.43 -27.55 -31.50
CA ASP A 182 22.09 -27.08 -32.73
C ASP A 182 21.27 -27.44 -33.99
N SER A 183 20.10 -26.84 -34.17
CA SER A 183 19.34 -26.89 -35.42
C SER A 183 18.71 -25.53 -35.72
N ASP A 184 18.62 -25.17 -37.01
CA ASP A 184 17.97 -23.93 -37.47
C ASP A 184 16.49 -23.83 -37.02
N GLU A 185 15.81 -24.98 -36.88
CA GLU A 185 14.47 -25.08 -36.29
C GLU A 185 14.45 -24.72 -34.80
N GLY A 186 15.51 -25.03 -34.04
CA GLY A 186 15.63 -24.68 -32.63
C GLY A 186 15.77 -23.17 -32.39
N GLY A 187 16.47 -22.48 -33.31
CA GLY A 187 16.62 -21.02 -33.28
C GLY A 187 15.31 -20.27 -33.48
N THR A 188 14.50 -20.69 -34.47
CA THR A 188 13.19 -20.07 -34.74
C THR A 188 12.17 -20.36 -33.63
N ALA A 189 12.12 -21.59 -33.11
CA ALA A 189 11.27 -21.94 -31.97
C ALA A 189 11.62 -21.12 -30.71
N ALA A 190 12.91 -20.91 -30.44
CA ALA A 190 13.36 -20.10 -29.32
C ALA A 190 12.92 -18.63 -29.43
N LEU A 191 12.93 -18.05 -30.63
CA LEU A 191 12.46 -16.67 -30.87
C LEU A 191 10.95 -16.54 -30.63
N VAL A 192 10.16 -17.50 -31.11
CA VAL A 192 8.70 -17.54 -30.86
C VAL A 192 8.42 -17.63 -29.35
N LEU A 193 9.14 -18.49 -28.62
CA LEU A 193 8.98 -18.62 -27.17
C LEU A 193 9.36 -17.35 -26.41
N ILE A 194 10.39 -16.62 -26.85
CA ILE A 194 10.73 -15.30 -26.28
C ILE A 194 9.60 -14.30 -26.53
N ALA A 195 9.04 -14.27 -27.74
CA ALA A 195 7.90 -13.40 -28.04
C ALA A 195 6.70 -13.73 -27.15
N VAL A 196 6.36 -15.01 -26.98
CA VAL A 196 5.31 -15.47 -26.05
C VAL A 196 5.62 -15.06 -24.62
N ALA A 197 6.87 -15.18 -24.17
CA ALA A 197 7.29 -14.78 -22.83
C ALA A 197 7.06 -13.29 -22.59
N ILE A 198 7.50 -12.45 -23.53
CA ILE A 198 7.35 -10.98 -23.46
C ILE A 198 5.86 -10.60 -23.48
N LEU A 199 5.09 -11.13 -24.43
CA LEU A 199 3.66 -10.84 -24.53
C LEU A 199 2.89 -11.28 -23.29
N SER A 200 3.17 -12.47 -22.76
CA SER A 200 2.54 -12.99 -21.54
C SER A 200 2.92 -12.17 -20.31
N TYR A 201 4.16 -11.65 -20.25
CA TYR A 201 4.62 -10.79 -19.17
C TYR A 201 3.97 -9.40 -19.20
N ILE A 202 3.79 -8.83 -20.40
CA ILE A 202 3.01 -7.59 -20.59
C ILE A 202 1.55 -7.84 -20.18
N ALA A 203 0.96 -8.95 -20.64
CA ALA A 203 -0.41 -9.33 -20.29
C ALA A 203 -0.57 -9.55 -18.76
N TYR A 204 0.44 -10.10 -18.08
CA TYR A 204 0.46 -10.21 -16.61
C TYR A 204 0.31 -8.84 -15.94
N TYR A 205 1.12 -7.85 -16.35
CA TYR A 205 1.03 -6.50 -15.77
C TYR A 205 -0.30 -5.83 -16.07
N ILE A 206 -0.79 -5.91 -17.31
CA ILE A 206 -2.10 -5.36 -17.68
C ILE A 206 -3.20 -6.05 -16.88
N GLY A 207 -3.17 -7.38 -16.79
CA GLY A 207 -4.11 -8.16 -15.99
C GLY A 207 -4.12 -7.71 -14.54
N TYR A 208 -2.96 -7.50 -13.93
CA TYR A 208 -2.85 -7.04 -12.54
C TYR A 208 -3.45 -5.64 -12.35
N LEU A 209 -3.23 -4.72 -13.31
CA LEU A 209 -3.88 -3.40 -13.31
C LEU A 209 -5.40 -3.49 -13.48
N VAL A 210 -5.88 -4.41 -14.32
CA VAL A 210 -7.32 -4.69 -14.46
C VAL A 210 -7.89 -5.25 -13.16
N SER A 211 -7.20 -6.15 -12.46
CA SER A 211 -7.63 -6.65 -11.14
C SER A 211 -7.78 -5.51 -10.13
N PHE A 212 -6.91 -4.50 -10.16
CA PHE A 212 -7.08 -3.28 -9.35
C PHE A 212 -8.30 -2.45 -9.76
N VAL A 213 -8.59 -2.31 -11.06
CA VAL A 213 -9.83 -1.66 -11.53
C VAL A 213 -11.06 -2.40 -11.01
N ILE A 214 -11.08 -3.73 -11.10
CA ILE A 214 -12.17 -4.58 -10.59
C ILE A 214 -12.34 -4.33 -9.09
N SER A 215 -11.25 -4.36 -8.31
CA SER A 215 -11.27 -4.07 -6.87
C SER A 215 -11.94 -2.72 -6.56
N ARG A 216 -11.57 -1.66 -7.29
CA ARG A 216 -12.16 -0.32 -7.09
C ARG A 216 -13.64 -0.25 -7.46
N ILE A 217 -14.05 -1.02 -8.48
CA ILE A 217 -15.46 -1.14 -8.83
C ILE A 217 -16.25 -1.82 -7.69
N ARG A 218 -15.67 -2.83 -7.03
CA ARG A 218 -16.29 -3.51 -5.89
C ARG A 218 -16.48 -2.60 -4.68
N GLU A 219 -15.55 -1.69 -4.44
CA GLU A 219 -15.72 -0.64 -3.42
C GLU A 219 -16.95 0.24 -3.70
N TYR A 220 -17.19 0.63 -4.97
CA TYR A 220 -18.38 1.41 -5.33
C TYR A 220 -19.67 0.61 -5.17
N TYR A 221 -19.66 -0.70 -5.45
CA TYR A 221 -20.81 -1.57 -5.18
C TYR A 221 -21.09 -1.71 -3.68
N ALA A 222 -20.06 -1.80 -2.85
CA ALA A 222 -20.20 -1.82 -1.40
C ALA A 222 -20.69 -0.47 -0.84
N ASP A 223 -20.22 0.65 -1.40
CA ASP A 223 -20.74 2.00 -1.09
C ASP A 223 -22.23 2.16 -1.44
N GLU A 224 -22.62 1.67 -2.62
CA GLU A 224 -24.01 1.70 -3.09
C GLU A 224 -24.91 0.82 -2.21
N HIS A 225 -24.46 -0.40 -1.88
CA HIS A 225 -25.16 -1.29 -0.96
C HIS A 225 -25.40 -0.65 0.41
N ALA A 226 -24.38 0.00 0.99
CA ALA A 226 -24.53 0.71 2.25
C ALA A 226 -25.57 1.84 2.17
N GLY A 227 -25.52 2.64 1.08
CA GLY A 227 -26.46 3.71 0.83
C GLY A 227 -27.91 3.21 0.67
N GLU A 228 -28.12 2.10 -0.04
CA GLU A 228 -29.44 1.50 -0.28
C GLU A 228 -30.03 0.84 0.97
N VAL A 229 -29.23 0.04 1.69
CA VAL A 229 -29.68 -0.67 2.90
C VAL A 229 -30.07 0.32 3.99
N LEU A 230 -29.33 1.42 4.14
CA LEU A 230 -29.62 2.46 5.13
C LEU A 230 -30.58 3.53 4.63
N GLN A 231 -30.83 3.60 3.32
CA GLN A 231 -31.52 4.72 2.67
C GLN A 231 -30.88 6.07 3.05
N ASN A 232 -29.58 6.07 3.33
CA ASN A 232 -28.84 7.24 3.78
C ASN A 232 -27.37 7.17 3.33
N PRO A 233 -27.06 7.55 2.08
CA PRO A 233 -25.68 7.56 1.59
C PRO A 233 -24.80 8.62 2.27
N ASN A 234 -25.40 9.65 2.90
CA ASN A 234 -24.65 10.68 3.60
C ASN A 234 -23.89 10.11 4.79
N ALA A 235 -24.48 9.16 5.54
CA ALA A 235 -23.81 8.52 6.67
C ALA A 235 -22.48 7.88 6.26
N LEU A 236 -22.40 7.22 5.09
CA LEU A 236 -21.10 6.70 4.64
C LEU A 236 -20.16 7.81 4.19
N ALA A 237 -20.66 8.88 3.58
CA ALA A 237 -19.85 9.98 3.08
C ALA A 237 -19.21 10.80 4.22
N THR A 238 -19.99 11.12 5.25
CA THR A 238 -19.51 11.77 6.47
C THR A 238 -18.56 10.84 7.22
N GLY A 239 -18.87 9.54 7.26
CA GLY A 239 -17.97 8.48 7.70
C GLY A 239 -16.63 8.66 7.02
N LEU A 240 -16.60 8.50 5.69
CA LEU A 240 -15.44 8.57 4.78
C LEU A 240 -14.53 9.77 4.99
N VAL A 241 -15.06 10.97 5.20
CA VAL A 241 -14.24 12.17 5.46
C VAL A 241 -13.28 11.91 6.62
N LYS A 242 -13.80 11.27 7.65
CA LYS A 242 -13.14 11.12 8.91
C LYS A 242 -12.36 9.78 8.86
N ILE A 243 -12.98 8.76 8.25
CA ILE A 243 -12.50 7.45 7.76
C ILE A 243 -11.32 7.47 6.79
N ALA A 244 -10.98 8.61 6.20
CA ALA A 244 -9.91 8.68 5.21
C ALA A 244 -8.95 9.84 5.42
N TYR A 245 -9.46 11.00 5.84
CA TYR A 245 -8.61 12.16 6.09
C TYR A 245 -8.16 12.23 7.55
N GLY A 246 -8.68 11.36 8.44
CA GLY A 246 -8.35 11.39 9.86
C GLY A 246 -8.80 12.70 10.50
N LEU A 247 -9.84 13.35 9.99
CA LEU A 247 -10.35 14.59 10.57
C LEU A 247 -11.23 14.23 11.77
N VAL A 248 -10.58 14.15 12.92
CA VAL A 248 -11.12 13.58 14.18
C VAL A 248 -11.02 14.55 15.35
N ALA A 249 -12.15 15.07 15.83
CA ALA A 249 -12.15 16.04 16.93
C ALA A 249 -11.75 15.39 18.27
N ASP A 250 -11.11 16.17 19.16
CA ASP A 250 -10.72 15.69 20.49
C ASP A 250 -11.95 15.37 21.36
N GLN A 251 -11.93 14.19 21.98
CA GLN A 251 -13.03 13.61 22.76
C GLN A 251 -12.64 13.38 24.23
N GLY A 252 -11.41 13.68 24.66
CA GLY A 252 -11.02 13.54 26.08
C GLY A 252 -11.14 12.11 26.66
N ILE A 253 -11.04 11.06 25.83
CA ILE A 253 -11.23 9.67 26.27
C ILE A 253 -9.94 9.16 26.93
N GLU A 254 -10.00 8.87 28.24
CA GLU A 254 -8.96 8.12 28.96
C GLU A 254 -8.94 6.65 28.51
N ILE A 255 -7.84 6.24 27.87
CA ILE A 255 -7.60 4.85 27.46
C ILE A 255 -7.15 4.06 28.70
N LYS A 256 -8.01 3.19 29.24
CA LYS A 256 -7.63 2.25 30.31
C LYS A 256 -6.68 1.17 29.78
N GLU A 257 -5.46 1.13 30.31
CA GLU A 257 -4.48 0.07 30.02
C GLU A 257 -4.93 -1.29 30.58
N ARG A 258 -5.11 -2.29 29.69
CA ARG A 258 -5.20 -3.71 30.12
C ARG A 258 -4.41 -4.63 29.19
N ASN A 259 -3.32 -5.14 29.76
CA ASN A 259 -2.52 -6.35 29.46
C ASN A 259 -1.90 -6.62 28.07
N LYS A 260 -0.63 -7.05 28.15
CA LYS A 260 0.43 -7.10 27.13
C LYS A 260 0.40 -8.41 26.30
N SER A 261 0.28 -8.34 24.97
CA SER A 261 0.18 -9.52 24.05
C SER A 261 1.45 -9.90 23.22
N LYS A 262 2.60 -9.24 23.42
CA LYS A 262 3.98 -9.70 23.04
C LYS A 262 4.33 -10.06 21.57
N VAL A 263 3.48 -9.74 20.58
CA VAL A 263 3.72 -8.78 19.45
C VAL A 263 4.89 -8.98 18.40
N ARG A 264 4.67 -8.43 17.18
CA ARG A 264 5.36 -8.27 15.83
C ARG A 264 6.09 -9.47 15.15
N GLY A 265 6.25 -9.61 13.80
CA GLY A 265 6.03 -8.79 12.56
C GLY A 265 5.83 -9.64 11.24
N LEU A 266 5.52 -9.07 10.05
CA LEU A 266 5.55 -9.74 8.70
C LEU A 266 5.12 -8.82 7.51
N LYS A 267 5.44 -9.15 6.24
CA LYS A 267 4.88 -8.68 4.92
C LYS A 267 5.33 -9.58 3.72
N GLY A 268 4.65 -9.55 2.54
CA GLY A 268 5.16 -9.99 1.21
C GLY A 268 4.41 -11.14 0.50
N LEU A 269 3.35 -10.86 -0.27
CA LEU A 269 2.70 -11.89 -1.11
C LEU A 269 2.33 -11.44 -2.54
N GLY A 270 1.75 -10.24 -2.72
CA GLY A 270 1.27 -9.81 -4.05
C GLY A 270 -0.01 -10.51 -4.53
N ILE A 271 -0.62 -11.34 -3.66
CA ILE A 271 -1.98 -11.91 -3.79
C ILE A 271 -2.85 -11.43 -2.60
N PHE A 272 -2.21 -10.78 -1.63
CA PHE A 272 -2.76 -9.95 -0.57
C PHE A 272 -1.69 -8.89 -0.29
N ASP A 273 -2.04 -7.61 -0.19
CA ASP A 273 -1.16 -6.63 0.45
C ASP A 273 -1.78 -6.24 1.80
N PRO A 274 -1.08 -6.43 2.93
CA PRO A 274 -1.49 -5.85 4.21
C PRO A 274 -1.57 -4.31 4.21
N SER A 275 -1.22 -3.61 3.12
CA SER A 275 -1.63 -2.22 2.90
C SER A 275 -3.15 -2.04 2.70
N THR A 276 -3.89 -3.07 2.28
CA THR A 276 -5.35 -3.01 2.04
C THR A 276 -6.17 -2.97 3.35
N ALA A 277 -5.55 -3.20 4.51
CA ALA A 277 -6.16 -2.99 5.83
C ALA A 277 -5.84 -1.58 6.41
N LYS A 278 -5.74 -0.54 5.56
CA LYS A 278 -5.32 0.82 5.96
C LYS A 278 -6.30 1.93 5.56
N HIS A 279 -7.59 1.62 5.55
CA HIS A 279 -8.65 2.58 5.30
C HIS A 279 -9.65 2.53 6.47
N LEU A 280 -10.43 3.59 6.72
CA LEU A 280 -11.48 3.68 7.74
C LEU A 280 -11.17 4.25 9.16
N ALA A 281 -10.48 5.40 9.20
CA ALA A 281 -9.99 6.23 10.33
C ALA A 281 -10.91 7.16 11.21
N VAL A 282 -12.21 7.40 10.96
CA VAL A 282 -13.24 7.84 11.95
C VAL A 282 -13.19 9.27 12.58
N GLU A 283 -14.03 9.64 13.57
CA GLU A 283 -14.95 10.83 13.56
C GLU A 283 -15.00 11.90 14.74
N SER A 284 -15.95 11.98 15.70
CA SER A 284 -16.56 13.27 16.17
C SER A 284 -17.27 13.24 17.53
N ILE A 285 -17.48 14.42 18.14
CA ILE A 285 -18.63 14.74 19.03
C ILE A 285 -19.62 15.59 18.24
N GLY A 286 -20.92 15.27 18.31
CA GLY A 286 -22.01 16.04 17.68
C GLY A 286 -22.31 17.39 18.37
N PRO A 287 -23.45 18.04 18.10
CA PRO A 287 -24.18 18.19 16.85
C PRO A 287 -23.71 19.43 16.04
N SER A 288 -22.58 20.07 16.40
CA SER A 288 -22.16 21.35 15.80
C SER A 288 -20.64 21.59 15.71
N GLY A 289 -19.83 20.54 15.80
CA GLY A 289 -18.36 20.62 15.71
C GLY A 289 -17.76 20.09 14.40
N LEU A 290 -18.48 20.19 13.28
CA LEU A 290 -17.98 19.79 11.96
C LEU A 290 -16.67 20.53 11.66
N TYR A 291 -15.65 19.81 11.20
CA TYR A 291 -14.56 20.44 10.45
C TYR A 291 -15.18 21.35 9.39
N SER A 292 -14.60 22.53 9.20
CA SER A 292 -15.12 23.44 8.18
C SER A 292 -15.21 22.69 6.85
N MET A 293 -16.30 22.91 6.12
CA MET A 293 -16.45 22.33 4.77
C MET A 293 -15.20 22.62 3.93
N GLU A 294 -14.63 23.81 4.11
CA GLU A 294 -13.36 24.23 3.52
C GLU A 294 -12.20 23.26 3.83
N SER A 295 -12.05 22.80 5.07
CA SER A 295 -11.03 21.81 5.46
C SER A 295 -11.22 20.47 4.74
N ILE A 296 -12.47 20.00 4.64
CA ILE A 296 -12.82 18.76 3.95
C ILE A 296 -12.54 18.91 2.44
N GLN A 297 -12.93 20.05 1.86
CA GLN A 297 -12.67 20.39 0.48
C GLN A 297 -11.17 20.53 0.19
N ALA A 298 -10.36 21.06 1.11
CA ALA A 298 -8.91 21.13 1.00
C ALA A 298 -8.26 19.75 1.03
N ALA A 299 -8.69 18.88 1.94
CA ALA A 299 -8.22 17.49 1.98
C ALA A 299 -8.60 16.69 0.72
N ALA A 300 -9.81 16.94 0.19
CA ALA A 300 -10.31 16.34 -1.05
C ALA A 300 -9.67 16.94 -2.31
N ALA A 301 -9.22 18.19 -2.26
CA ALA A 301 -8.56 18.87 -3.37
C ALA A 301 -7.30 18.13 -3.80
N TRP A 302 -6.54 17.57 -2.85
CA TRP A 302 -5.39 16.72 -3.15
C TRP A 302 -5.81 15.48 -3.94
N ASP A 303 -6.83 14.74 -3.47
CA ASP A 303 -7.32 13.52 -4.15
C ASP A 303 -7.83 13.80 -5.57
N LEU A 304 -8.56 14.90 -5.75
CA LEU A 304 -9.22 15.19 -7.02
C LEU A 304 -8.27 15.77 -8.08
N PHE A 305 -7.29 16.58 -7.65
CA PHE A 305 -6.54 17.44 -8.57
C PHE A 305 -5.02 17.25 -8.53
N ASN A 306 -4.45 16.60 -7.52
CA ASN A 306 -3.01 16.35 -7.49
C ASN A 306 -2.64 15.21 -8.46
N PRO A 307 -1.66 15.39 -9.39
CA PRO A 307 -1.22 14.33 -10.29
C PRO A 307 -0.71 13.07 -9.58
N TRP A 308 -0.12 13.21 -8.38
CA TRP A 308 0.30 12.08 -7.58
C TRP A 308 -0.87 11.20 -7.14
N ALA A 309 -2.03 11.79 -6.82
CA ALA A 309 -3.22 11.04 -6.43
C ALA A 309 -3.67 10.09 -7.56
N LYS A 310 -3.74 10.60 -8.80
CA LYS A 310 -4.05 9.79 -9.98
C LYS A 310 -3.01 8.70 -10.24
N TYR A 311 -1.72 9.02 -10.08
CA TYR A 311 -0.64 8.05 -10.23
C TYR A 311 -0.77 6.88 -9.24
N PHE A 312 -1.07 7.15 -7.97
CA PHE A 312 -1.23 6.09 -6.97
C PHE A 312 -2.50 5.27 -7.15
N GLU A 313 -3.60 5.92 -7.54
CA GLU A 313 -4.87 5.22 -7.73
C GLU A 313 -4.77 4.09 -8.77
N ILE A 314 -3.95 4.26 -9.82
CA ILE A 314 -3.69 3.23 -10.83
C ILE A 314 -3.20 1.92 -10.19
N PHE A 315 -2.36 2.04 -9.16
CA PHE A 315 -1.74 0.92 -8.45
C PHE A 315 -2.43 0.60 -7.12
N SER A 316 -3.66 1.09 -6.91
CA SER A 316 -4.43 0.93 -5.67
C SER A 316 -5.64 0.04 -5.86
N THR A 317 -5.93 -0.82 -4.87
CA THR A 317 -7.17 -1.61 -4.79
C THR A 317 -8.39 -0.78 -4.43
N HIS A 318 -8.19 0.37 -3.78
CA HIS A 318 -9.27 1.28 -3.38
C HIS A 318 -9.27 2.56 -4.22
N PRO A 319 -10.45 3.08 -4.58
CA PRO A 319 -10.57 4.39 -5.20
C PRO A 319 -10.26 5.48 -4.16
N LEU A 320 -9.94 6.68 -4.66
CA LEU A 320 -9.65 7.80 -3.78
C LEU A 320 -10.89 8.20 -2.96
N PRO A 321 -10.73 8.52 -1.66
CA PRO A 321 -11.84 8.91 -0.77
C PRO A 321 -12.75 9.99 -1.36
N ALA A 322 -12.18 11.06 -1.93
CA ALA A 322 -12.98 12.12 -2.56
C ALA A 322 -13.87 11.61 -3.70
N LYS A 323 -13.45 10.58 -4.46
CA LYS A 323 -14.26 10.02 -5.54
C LYS A 323 -15.40 9.16 -5.02
N ARG A 324 -15.17 8.41 -3.94
CA ARG A 324 -16.23 7.67 -3.21
C ARG A 324 -17.30 8.63 -2.71
N ILE A 325 -16.89 9.72 -2.05
CA ILE A 325 -17.80 10.79 -1.60
C ILE A 325 -18.58 11.38 -2.79
N LYS A 326 -17.94 11.68 -3.94
CA LYS A 326 -18.67 12.16 -5.13
C LYS A 326 -19.69 11.14 -5.66
N ARG A 327 -19.41 9.84 -5.59
CA ARG A 327 -20.35 8.78 -6.01
C ARG A 327 -21.51 8.67 -5.02
N LEU A 328 -21.25 8.73 -3.71
CA LEU A 328 -22.27 8.78 -2.67
C LEU A 328 -23.16 10.01 -2.79
N ASN A 329 -22.59 11.20 -3.06
CA ASN A 329 -23.37 12.41 -3.32
C ASN A 329 -24.29 12.27 -4.54
N LYS A 330 -23.83 11.55 -5.58
CA LYS A 330 -24.68 11.22 -6.73
C LYS A 330 -25.83 10.30 -6.31
N LEU A 331 -25.54 9.27 -5.52
CA LEU A 331 -26.54 8.35 -4.97
C LEU A 331 -27.55 9.08 -4.08
N SER A 332 -27.11 9.98 -3.19
CA SER A 332 -28.00 10.81 -2.36
C SER A 332 -29.00 11.57 -3.25
N ARG A 333 -28.51 12.22 -4.32
CA ARG A 333 -29.39 12.95 -5.26
C ARG A 333 -30.37 12.04 -6.00
N GLU A 334 -29.93 10.86 -6.41
CA GLU A 334 -30.79 9.84 -7.05
C GLU A 334 -31.89 9.36 -6.09
N MET A 335 -31.60 9.31 -4.78
CA MET A 335 -32.55 8.98 -3.72
C MET A 335 -33.38 10.19 -3.23
N GLY A 336 -33.22 11.38 -3.81
CA GLY A 336 -33.92 12.60 -3.36
C GLY A 336 -33.40 13.19 -2.05
N VAL A 337 -32.22 12.77 -1.58
CA VAL A 337 -31.56 13.27 -0.36
C VAL A 337 -30.49 14.30 -0.74
N THR A 338 -30.43 15.41 0.00
CA THR A 338 -29.40 16.44 -0.20
C THR A 338 -28.04 15.96 0.32
N PRO A 339 -26.96 16.00 -0.48
CA PRO A 339 -25.63 15.62 -0.01
C PRO A 339 -25.14 16.53 1.12
N GLU A 340 -24.66 15.93 2.21
CA GLU A 340 -24.13 16.67 3.36
C GLU A 340 -22.70 17.20 3.14
N ILE A 341 -21.89 16.49 2.33
CA ILE A 341 -20.51 16.87 2.02
C ILE A 341 -20.43 17.40 0.59
N ASP A 342 -20.34 18.72 0.41
CA ASP A 342 -20.15 19.31 -0.91
C ASP A 342 -18.66 19.55 -1.23
N LEU A 343 -18.19 18.93 -2.32
CA LEU A 343 -16.80 19.04 -2.78
C LEU A 343 -16.63 20.03 -3.95
N SER A 344 -17.64 20.86 -4.25
CA SER A 344 -17.60 21.86 -5.33
C SER A 344 -16.46 22.88 -5.16
N GLY A 345 -16.22 23.35 -3.92
CA GLY A 345 -15.18 24.34 -3.60
C GLY A 345 -13.74 23.80 -3.62
N ALA A 346 -13.55 22.47 -3.68
CA ALA A 346 -12.22 21.85 -3.65
C ALA A 346 -11.30 22.33 -4.80
N ARG A 347 -11.89 22.67 -5.96
CA ARG A 347 -11.11 23.19 -7.10
C ARG A 347 -10.55 24.58 -6.81
N GLU A 348 -11.35 25.46 -6.23
CA GLU A 348 -10.95 26.82 -5.91
C GLU A 348 -9.82 26.82 -4.87
N ILE A 349 -9.97 26.02 -3.80
CA ILE A 349 -8.93 25.85 -2.78
C ILE A 349 -7.62 25.35 -3.41
N LYS A 350 -7.71 24.36 -4.31
CA LYS A 350 -6.54 23.89 -5.05
C LYS A 350 -5.88 24.99 -5.87
N GLU A 351 -6.66 25.81 -6.57
CA GLU A 351 -6.14 26.90 -7.40
C GLU A 351 -5.51 28.02 -6.57
N GLN A 352 -6.07 28.32 -5.39
CA GLN A 352 -5.49 29.26 -4.42
C GLN A 352 -4.17 28.74 -3.84
N GLN A 353 -4.11 27.48 -3.41
CA GLN A 353 -2.90 26.93 -2.79
C GLN A 353 -1.81 26.58 -3.80
N ALA A 354 -2.17 25.99 -4.95
CA ALA A 354 -1.25 25.33 -5.88
C ALA A 354 -1.34 25.84 -7.34
N GLY A 355 -2.08 26.91 -7.59
CA GLY A 355 -2.25 27.45 -8.94
C GLY A 355 -3.07 26.54 -9.86
N LYS A 356 -3.14 26.89 -11.15
CA LYS A 356 -3.97 26.17 -12.13
C LYS A 356 -3.46 24.75 -12.45
N SER A 357 -2.15 24.55 -12.48
CA SER A 357 -1.53 23.26 -12.81
C SER A 357 -0.49 22.86 -11.75
N MET A 358 -0.37 21.56 -11.50
CA MET A 358 0.66 20.97 -10.64
C MET A 358 1.61 20.05 -11.42
N ALA A 359 1.57 20.12 -12.75
CA ALA A 359 2.34 19.23 -13.62
C ALA A 359 3.85 19.48 -13.49
N GLY A 360 4.26 20.74 -13.29
CA GLY A 360 5.67 21.09 -13.10
C GLY A 360 6.25 20.52 -11.81
N GLU A 361 5.50 20.63 -10.70
CA GLU A 361 5.87 20.02 -9.41
C GLU A 361 5.92 18.51 -9.53
N PHE A 362 4.93 17.89 -10.18
CA PHE A 362 4.91 16.45 -10.40
C PHE A 362 6.11 15.97 -11.21
N LEU A 363 6.44 16.64 -12.33
CA LEU A 363 7.60 16.28 -13.16
C LEU A 363 8.92 16.47 -12.41
N THR A 364 9.04 17.54 -11.62
CA THR A 364 10.21 17.78 -10.76
C THR A 364 10.36 16.64 -9.75
N ASP A 365 9.28 16.29 -9.06
CA ASP A 365 9.28 15.22 -8.06
C ASP A 365 9.62 13.87 -8.69
N LEU A 366 9.11 13.57 -9.89
CA LEU A 366 9.41 12.35 -10.64
C LEU A 366 10.88 12.28 -11.07
N THR A 367 11.42 13.42 -11.50
CA THR A 367 12.84 13.56 -11.87
C THR A 367 13.73 13.24 -10.68
N PHE A 368 13.54 13.90 -9.54
CA PHE A 368 14.34 13.61 -8.34
C PHE A 368 14.13 12.21 -7.80
N LYS A 369 12.90 11.66 -7.86
CA LYS A 369 12.61 10.28 -7.45
C LYS A 369 13.49 9.28 -8.22
N ASN A 370 13.59 9.45 -9.53
CA ASN A 370 14.24 8.50 -10.43
C ASN A 370 15.65 8.92 -10.87
N LEU A 371 16.19 10.05 -10.39
CA LEU A 371 17.45 10.64 -10.85
C LEU A 371 18.62 9.63 -10.89
N PRO A 372 18.91 8.83 -9.84
CA PRO A 372 19.99 7.83 -9.90
C PRO A 372 19.76 6.76 -10.97
N THR A 373 18.50 6.33 -11.14
CA THR A 373 18.11 5.30 -12.09
C THR A 373 18.17 5.83 -13.53
N ILE A 374 17.76 7.08 -13.76
CA ILE A 374 17.88 7.72 -15.07
C ILE A 374 19.35 7.80 -15.49
N ILE A 375 20.23 8.27 -14.58
CA ILE A 375 21.67 8.32 -14.85
C ILE A 375 22.18 6.91 -15.18
N PHE A 376 21.86 5.91 -14.35
CA PHE A 376 22.28 4.53 -14.61
C PHE A 376 21.80 3.98 -15.96
N LEU A 377 20.53 4.20 -16.32
CA LEU A 377 19.97 3.74 -17.59
C LEU A 377 20.60 4.45 -18.79
N LEU A 378 20.96 5.74 -18.67
CA LEU A 378 21.69 6.46 -19.71
C LEU A 378 23.08 5.86 -19.93
N PHE A 379 23.82 5.52 -18.87
CA PHE A 379 25.11 4.83 -18.99
C PHE A 379 24.98 3.41 -19.54
N LEU A 380 23.93 2.68 -19.16
CA LEU A 380 23.65 1.35 -19.69
C LEU A 380 23.28 1.39 -21.17
N LEU A 381 22.45 2.36 -21.59
CA LEU A 381 22.12 2.60 -22.99
C LEU A 381 23.37 2.98 -23.78
N PHE A 382 24.18 3.91 -23.27
CA PHE A 382 25.46 4.27 -23.87
C PHE A 382 26.38 3.04 -24.04
N SER A 383 26.39 2.14 -23.07
CA SER A 383 27.21 0.91 -23.12
C SER A 383 26.72 -0.11 -24.13
N ALA A 384 25.40 -0.31 -24.21
CA ALA A 384 24.81 -1.10 -25.29
C ALA A 384 25.15 -0.47 -26.64
N VAL A 385 25.09 0.86 -26.73
CA VAL A 385 25.35 1.56 -27.98
C VAL A 385 26.83 1.44 -28.42
N TRP A 386 27.74 1.54 -27.46
CA TRP A 386 29.16 1.36 -27.69
C TRP A 386 29.48 -0.08 -28.13
N LEU A 387 28.93 -1.08 -27.42
CA LEU A 387 29.15 -2.50 -27.69
C LEU A 387 28.66 -2.92 -29.08
N PHE A 388 27.45 -2.52 -29.48
CA PHE A 388 26.90 -2.93 -30.78
C PHE A 388 27.67 -2.34 -31.96
N GLY A 389 28.25 -1.14 -31.82
CA GLY A 389 29.08 -0.61 -32.90
C GLY A 389 30.47 -1.23 -32.96
N ILE A 390 31.05 -1.68 -31.84
CA ILE A 390 32.25 -2.54 -31.87
C ILE A 390 31.97 -3.88 -32.57
N LEU A 391 30.76 -4.41 -32.39
CA LEU A 391 30.30 -5.62 -33.07
C LEU A 391 29.90 -5.40 -34.54
N GLY A 392 30.04 -4.19 -35.08
CA GLY A 392 29.81 -3.87 -36.49
C GLY A 392 28.34 -3.76 -36.91
N LEU A 393 27.39 -3.63 -35.97
CA LEU A 393 25.96 -3.51 -36.30
C LEU A 393 25.58 -2.11 -36.81
N TYR A 394 26.31 -1.07 -36.39
CA TYR A 394 26.22 0.31 -36.88
C TYR A 394 27.48 1.07 -36.44
N TYR A 395 27.67 2.31 -36.88
CA TYR A 395 28.83 3.14 -36.50
C TYR A 395 28.42 4.58 -36.18
N ILE A 396 28.74 5.05 -34.98
CA ILE A 396 28.57 6.42 -34.51
C ILE A 396 29.96 6.92 -34.05
N PRO A 397 30.65 7.78 -34.81
CA PRO A 397 32.06 8.14 -34.56
C PRO A 397 32.34 8.59 -33.12
N ILE A 398 31.49 9.48 -32.59
CA ILE A 398 31.64 10.06 -31.24
C ILE A 398 31.60 8.99 -30.13
N ILE A 399 30.88 7.89 -30.35
CA ILE A 399 30.70 6.82 -29.36
C ILE A 399 31.68 5.70 -29.64
N ASN A 400 31.76 5.20 -30.88
CA ASN A 400 32.50 3.98 -31.19
C ASN A 400 34.01 4.16 -31.26
N ASP A 401 34.53 5.38 -31.43
CA ASP A 401 35.97 5.66 -31.38
C ASP A 401 36.50 5.73 -29.93
N ILE A 402 35.61 5.62 -28.92
CA ILE A 402 36.00 5.58 -27.51
C ILE A 402 36.73 4.27 -27.22
N SER A 403 37.99 4.37 -26.81
CA SER A 403 38.80 3.22 -26.42
C SER A 403 38.23 2.52 -25.18
N LEU A 404 38.57 1.24 -24.99
CA LEU A 404 38.18 0.48 -23.80
C LEU A 404 38.60 1.20 -22.49
N SER A 405 39.80 1.79 -22.46
CA SER A 405 40.28 2.57 -21.32
C SER A 405 39.35 3.76 -21.04
N GLN A 406 39.03 4.58 -22.04
CA GLN A 406 38.10 5.71 -21.89
C GLN A 406 36.68 5.24 -21.48
N PHE A 407 36.21 4.10 -21.98
CA PHE A 407 34.93 3.52 -21.59
C PHE A 407 34.89 3.14 -20.10
N VAL A 408 35.95 2.53 -19.57
CA VAL A 408 36.08 2.20 -18.15
C VAL A 408 36.10 3.48 -17.30
N LEU A 409 36.83 4.52 -17.72
CA LEU A 409 36.82 5.83 -17.06
C LEU A 409 35.42 6.46 -17.02
N LEU A 410 34.66 6.38 -18.12
CA LEU A 410 33.29 6.89 -18.17
C LEU A 410 32.38 6.20 -17.16
N TRP A 411 32.51 4.88 -16.96
CA TRP A 411 31.77 4.18 -15.92
C TRP A 411 32.22 4.57 -14.51
N ALA A 412 33.51 4.79 -14.28
CA ALA A 412 33.97 5.33 -13.00
C ALA A 412 33.28 6.65 -12.68
N ILE A 413 33.30 7.61 -13.63
CA ILE A 413 32.60 8.90 -13.50
C ILE A 413 31.09 8.69 -13.35
N GLY A 414 30.50 7.76 -14.10
CA GLY A 414 29.07 7.43 -14.05
C GLY A 414 28.63 7.01 -12.65
N PHE A 415 29.40 6.18 -11.95
CA PHE A 415 29.11 5.82 -10.57
C PHE A 415 29.20 7.01 -9.61
N TYR A 416 30.12 7.96 -9.82
CA TYR A 416 30.12 9.22 -9.06
C TYR A 416 28.85 10.05 -9.35
N LEU A 417 28.45 10.19 -10.60
CA LEU A 417 27.22 10.90 -10.97
C LEU A 417 25.97 10.25 -10.36
N ILE A 418 25.89 8.91 -10.35
CA ILE A 418 24.83 8.17 -9.66
C ILE A 418 24.86 8.47 -8.16
N GLY A 419 26.04 8.46 -7.54
CA GLY A 419 26.23 8.81 -6.13
C GLY A 419 25.74 10.22 -5.79
N PHE A 420 26.12 11.23 -6.58
CA PHE A 420 25.61 12.60 -6.46
C PHE A 420 24.09 12.68 -6.71
N GLY A 421 23.57 11.92 -7.67
CA GLY A 421 22.13 11.80 -7.91
C GLY A 421 21.37 11.26 -6.68
N ILE A 422 21.95 10.29 -5.96
CA ILE A 422 21.38 9.76 -4.71
C ILE A 422 21.36 10.86 -3.63
N ILE A 423 22.44 11.63 -3.50
CA ILE A 423 22.53 12.75 -2.55
C ILE A 423 21.47 13.81 -2.89
N ALA A 424 21.39 14.25 -4.14
CA ALA A 424 20.44 15.25 -4.60
C ALA A 424 18.98 14.81 -4.34
N ARG A 425 18.64 13.55 -4.67
CA ARG A 425 17.34 12.96 -4.34
C ARG A 425 17.07 12.98 -2.84
N THR A 426 18.07 12.68 -2.01
CA THR A 426 17.94 12.61 -0.56
C THR A 426 17.70 14.01 0.03
N LEU A 427 18.47 15.02 -0.39
CA LEU A 427 18.28 16.39 0.04
C LEU A 427 16.90 16.93 -0.36
N PHE A 428 16.44 16.59 -1.57
CA PHE A 428 15.11 16.97 -2.04
C PHE A 428 13.98 16.30 -1.22
N LYS A 429 14.15 15.01 -0.86
CA LYS A 429 13.18 14.23 -0.09
C LYS A 429 13.12 14.56 1.41
N TYR A 430 14.20 15.09 1.98
CA TYR A 430 14.35 15.32 3.43
C TYR A 430 14.70 16.78 3.71
N ARG A 431 13.73 17.67 3.47
CA ARG A 431 13.86 19.12 3.67
C ARG A 431 14.06 19.46 5.15
N SER A 432 14.84 20.51 5.41
CA SER A 432 14.98 21.13 6.73
C SER A 432 13.90 22.19 6.98
N GLY A 433 13.85 22.76 8.18
CA GLY A 433 12.88 23.80 8.55
C GLY A 433 11.65 23.23 9.25
N PHE A 434 11.84 22.48 10.34
CA PHE A 434 10.74 21.87 11.08
C PHE A 434 9.97 22.93 11.87
N GLU A 435 8.68 23.05 11.61
CA GLU A 435 7.78 23.96 12.32
C GLU A 435 6.72 23.18 13.10
N PRO A 436 6.23 23.69 14.25
CA PRO A 436 5.02 23.16 14.88
C PRO A 436 3.84 23.23 13.92
N LYS A 437 3.14 22.11 13.72
CA LYS A 437 1.94 22.01 12.87
C LYS A 437 0.89 21.14 13.54
N THR A 438 -0.37 21.34 13.15
CA THR A 438 -1.48 20.43 13.48
C THR A 438 -1.69 19.39 12.38
N VAL A 439 -2.29 18.25 12.68
CA VAL A 439 -2.66 17.24 11.68
C VAL A 439 -3.55 17.85 10.61
N LEU A 440 -4.50 18.71 10.98
CA LEU A 440 -5.38 19.40 10.04
C LEU A 440 -4.60 20.27 9.05
N GLU A 441 -3.64 21.08 9.50
CA GLU A 441 -2.80 21.90 8.61
C GLU A 441 -2.03 21.04 7.60
N LEU A 442 -1.51 19.90 8.03
CA LEU A 442 -0.78 18.97 7.16
C LEU A 442 -1.71 18.31 6.14
N VAL A 443 -2.87 17.82 6.57
CA VAL A 443 -3.81 17.09 5.70
C VAL A 443 -4.45 17.99 4.64
N THR A 444 -4.63 19.28 4.96
CA THR A 444 -5.23 20.28 4.07
C THR A 444 -4.24 20.92 3.09
N ASN A 445 -2.94 20.64 3.22
CA ASN A 445 -1.92 21.16 2.32
C ASN A 445 -1.88 20.38 0.99
N VAL A 446 -2.37 21.00 -0.08
CA VAL A 446 -2.49 20.38 -1.41
C VAL A 446 -1.13 20.22 -2.11
N LYS A 447 -0.14 21.05 -1.79
CA LYS A 447 1.19 21.08 -2.44
C LYS A 447 2.11 19.93 -2.02
N VAL A 448 1.79 19.24 -0.92
CA VAL A 448 2.61 18.14 -0.42
C VAL A 448 2.51 16.94 -1.34
N SER A 449 3.62 16.23 -1.50
CA SER A 449 3.68 14.98 -2.25
C SER A 449 4.46 13.91 -1.48
N PRO A 450 4.48 12.66 -1.97
CA PRO A 450 5.29 11.61 -1.35
C PRO A 450 6.79 11.92 -1.36
N ILE A 451 7.24 12.71 -2.34
CA ILE A 451 8.64 13.07 -2.53
C ILE A 451 8.90 14.44 -1.87
N ARG A 452 8.06 15.42 -2.19
CA ARG A 452 8.08 16.77 -1.63
C ARG A 452 7.36 16.78 -0.28
N CYS A 453 8.12 16.52 0.77
CA CYS A 453 7.59 16.52 2.13
C CYS A 453 7.39 17.93 2.70
N GLU A 454 6.59 17.99 3.75
CA GLU A 454 6.50 19.12 4.67
C GLU A 454 7.16 18.76 6.01
N PRO A 455 8.28 19.39 6.40
CA PRO A 455 8.92 19.14 7.69
C PRO A 455 8.07 19.73 8.82
N ALA A 456 7.69 18.89 9.79
CA ALA A 456 6.75 19.27 10.84
C ALA A 456 7.14 18.71 12.21
N ILE A 457 6.71 19.41 13.26
CA ILE A 457 6.72 18.96 14.66
C ILE A 457 5.26 18.86 15.09
N ILE A 458 4.80 17.66 15.43
CA ILE A 458 3.44 17.40 15.90
C ILE A 458 3.47 16.85 17.32
N GLU A 459 2.50 17.24 18.14
CA GLU A 459 2.38 16.86 19.55
C GLU A 459 0.98 16.30 19.83
N GLY A 460 0.92 15.15 20.48
CA GLY A 460 -0.31 14.39 20.64
C GLY A 460 -0.07 13.02 21.23
N THR A 461 -1.01 12.10 21.07
CA THR A 461 -0.98 10.77 21.71
C THR A 461 -0.93 9.67 20.67
N ILE A 462 -0.15 8.62 20.90
CA ILE A 462 -0.22 7.41 20.07
C ILE A 462 -1.43 6.59 20.51
N VAL A 463 -2.44 6.48 19.65
CA VAL A 463 -3.71 5.81 19.97
C VAL A 463 -3.71 4.33 19.59
N GLY A 464 -2.79 3.89 18.74
CA GLY A 464 -2.87 2.56 18.17
C GLY A 464 -1.75 2.16 17.24
N LYS A 465 -1.93 1.01 16.61
CA LYS A 465 -1.02 0.44 15.61
C LYS A 465 -1.41 0.94 14.22
N GLY A 466 -0.43 1.07 13.31
CA GLY A 466 -0.75 1.45 11.92
C GLY A 466 -1.60 0.41 11.16
N VAL A 467 -1.53 -0.87 11.53
CA VAL A 467 -2.51 -1.89 11.11
C VAL A 467 -3.18 -2.43 12.38
N PRO A 468 -4.48 -2.13 12.61
CA PRO A 468 -5.19 -2.46 13.84
C PRO A 468 -5.21 -3.95 14.11
N GLY A 469 -4.95 -4.35 15.36
CA GLY A 469 -5.00 -5.76 15.76
C GLY A 469 -3.92 -6.65 15.14
N TYR A 470 -3.30 -6.25 14.02
CA TYR A 470 -2.15 -6.92 13.46
C TYR A 470 -1.07 -6.90 14.52
N TYR A 471 -0.74 -8.08 15.04
CA TYR A 471 0.36 -8.21 16.00
C TYR A 471 1.61 -7.60 15.43
N PHE A 472 1.69 -7.59 14.10
CA PHE A 472 2.83 -7.55 13.21
C PHE A 472 3.14 -6.20 12.54
N SER A 473 2.29 -5.18 12.72
CA SER A 473 2.59 -3.74 12.50
C SER A 473 3.36 -3.38 11.25
N ASP A 474 4.27 -2.39 11.28
CA ASP A 474 5.32 -1.86 12.18
C ASP A 474 5.17 -0.36 12.53
N ASP A 475 4.34 0.32 11.74
CA ASP A 475 3.93 1.70 11.93
C ASP A 475 3.08 1.93 13.21
N LEU A 476 2.83 3.20 13.55
CA LEU A 476 2.02 3.69 14.67
C LEU A 476 0.87 4.57 14.16
N TYR A 477 -0.13 4.81 15.01
CA TYR A 477 -1.20 5.75 14.74
C TYR A 477 -1.26 6.85 15.80
N PHE A 478 -1.21 8.09 15.35
CA PHE A 478 -1.10 9.29 16.20
C PHE A 478 -2.38 10.10 16.15
N LYS A 479 -2.75 10.71 17.27
CA LYS A 479 -3.86 11.64 17.41
C LYS A 479 -3.38 12.95 18.01
N ASP A 480 -3.70 14.08 17.39
CA ASP A 480 -3.67 15.39 18.04
C ASP A 480 -5.09 15.92 18.26
N LYS A 481 -5.21 17.20 18.62
CA LYS A 481 -6.51 17.87 18.85
C LYS A 481 -7.35 18.02 17.58
N THR A 482 -6.72 17.89 16.42
CA THR A 482 -7.27 18.23 15.10
C THR A 482 -7.42 17.03 14.19
N GLY A 483 -6.86 15.87 14.54
CA GLY A 483 -7.04 14.67 13.74
C GLY A 483 -6.10 13.52 14.07
N LEU A 484 -6.19 12.51 13.22
CA LEU A 484 -5.43 11.29 13.23
C LEU A 484 -4.45 11.25 12.06
N LEU A 485 -3.24 10.75 12.32
CA LEU A 485 -2.19 10.66 11.34
C LEU A 485 -1.41 9.36 11.49
N TYR A 486 -1.12 8.75 10.33
CA TYR A 486 -0.30 7.55 10.23
C TYR A 486 1.18 7.91 10.49
N VAL A 487 1.86 7.20 11.38
CA VAL A 487 3.26 7.48 11.74
C VAL A 487 4.16 6.36 11.24
N ASP A 488 5.01 6.70 10.26
CA ASP A 488 6.00 5.78 9.70
C ASP A 488 7.34 5.92 10.44
N TYR A 489 7.62 4.94 11.29
CA TYR A 489 8.88 4.85 12.03
C TYR A 489 9.88 3.86 11.38
N ARG A 490 9.65 3.39 10.15
CA ARG A 490 10.55 2.42 9.53
C ARG A 490 11.95 3.03 9.31
N PHE A 491 12.99 2.28 9.69
CA PHE A 491 14.38 2.53 9.35
C PHE A 491 14.67 2.21 7.88
N GLY A 492 13.88 1.32 7.25
CA GLY A 492 14.04 0.93 5.85
C GLY A 492 14.80 -0.38 5.64
N LEU A 493 15.13 -1.09 6.72
CA LEU A 493 15.64 -2.45 6.69
C LEU A 493 14.61 -3.35 7.37
N GLY A 494 13.90 -4.17 6.59
CA GLY A 494 12.72 -4.90 7.06
C GLY A 494 12.93 -5.72 8.33
N ILE A 495 14.11 -6.33 8.51
CA ILE A 495 14.44 -7.10 9.72
C ILE A 495 14.64 -6.20 10.95
N VAL A 496 15.23 -5.02 10.78
CA VAL A 496 15.44 -4.04 11.85
C VAL A 496 14.12 -3.41 12.24
N ASP A 497 13.30 -3.02 11.25
CA ASP A 497 11.96 -2.46 11.44
C ASP A 497 11.08 -3.42 12.22
N PHE A 498 11.15 -4.70 11.87
CA PHE A 498 10.48 -5.78 12.57
C PHE A 498 10.86 -5.88 14.05
N PHE A 499 12.16 -6.01 14.37
CA PHE A 499 12.60 -6.16 15.76
C PHE A 499 12.32 -4.91 16.58
N TRP A 500 12.46 -3.73 15.96
CA TRP A 500 12.10 -2.47 16.59
C TRP A 500 10.61 -2.43 16.93
N ALA A 501 9.76 -2.77 15.98
CA ALA A 501 8.32 -2.68 16.15
C ALA A 501 7.83 -3.66 17.24
N ILE A 502 8.40 -4.86 17.34
CA ILE A 502 8.07 -5.82 18.43
C ILE A 502 8.31 -5.20 19.80
N ARG A 503 9.46 -4.56 19.97
CA ARG A 503 9.98 -4.14 21.27
C ARG A 503 9.43 -2.78 21.72
N ARG A 504 9.25 -1.84 20.78
CA ARG A 504 9.05 -0.42 21.09
C ARG A 504 7.62 0.05 20.88
N VAL A 505 6.90 -0.44 19.87
CA VAL A 505 5.55 0.04 19.57
C VAL A 505 4.59 -0.13 20.75
N PRO A 506 4.52 -1.30 21.44
CA PRO A 506 3.66 -1.44 22.60
C PRO A 506 3.99 -0.50 23.77
N GLN A 507 5.21 0.05 23.81
CA GLN A 507 5.64 0.99 24.86
C GLN A 507 5.22 2.43 24.56
N LEU A 508 4.93 2.73 23.29
CA LEU A 508 4.56 4.07 22.83
C LEU A 508 3.05 4.26 22.77
N ILE A 509 2.27 3.19 22.58
CA ILE A 509 0.80 3.24 22.59
C ILE A 509 0.32 3.77 23.96
N GLY A 510 -0.59 4.75 23.92
CA GLY A 510 -1.12 5.47 25.07
C GLY A 510 -0.26 6.63 25.56
N GLN A 511 0.98 6.79 25.06
CA GLN A 511 1.86 7.88 25.50
C GLN A 511 1.64 9.16 24.70
N THR A 512 1.73 10.29 25.39
CA THR A 512 1.91 11.59 24.75
C THR A 512 3.31 11.70 24.19
N VAL A 513 3.40 12.06 22.91
CA VAL A 513 4.63 12.10 22.13
C VAL A 513 4.77 13.40 21.39
N ARG A 514 6.02 13.83 21.22
CA ARG A 514 6.41 14.88 20.30
C ARG A 514 7.15 14.24 19.13
N ILE A 515 6.59 14.34 17.94
CA ILE A 515 7.15 13.75 16.73
C ILE A 515 7.70 14.87 15.86
N LYS A 516 9.00 14.81 15.60
CA LYS A 516 9.68 15.59 14.57
C LYS A 516 9.86 14.71 13.34
N GLY A 517 9.38 15.16 12.19
CA GLY A 517 9.41 14.33 10.99
C GLY A 517 9.03 15.05 9.70
N TRP A 518 8.88 14.27 8.64
CA TRP A 518 8.54 14.73 7.31
C TRP A 518 7.17 14.19 6.92
N TYR A 519 6.18 15.08 6.86
CA TYR A 519 4.84 14.76 6.40
C TYR A 519 4.82 14.53 4.89
N ARG A 520 4.09 13.49 4.45
CA ARG A 520 4.02 12.99 3.08
C ARG A 520 2.58 12.52 2.78
N ARG A 521 1.79 13.34 2.08
CA ARG A 521 0.48 12.91 1.55
C ARG A 521 0.68 11.91 0.39
N GLY A 522 0.07 10.74 0.56
CA GLY A 522 -0.25 9.75 -0.47
C GLY A 522 -1.74 9.37 -0.34
N PRO A 523 -2.17 8.20 -0.86
CA PRO A 523 -3.52 7.70 -0.58
C PRO A 523 -3.81 7.58 0.92
N THR A 524 -2.80 7.20 1.71
CA THR A 524 -2.80 7.32 3.17
C THR A 524 -1.73 8.36 3.53
N PRO A 525 -2.11 9.53 4.09
CA PRO A 525 -1.14 10.50 4.57
C PRO A 525 -0.37 9.95 5.77
N TYR A 526 0.93 10.21 5.82
CA TYR A 526 1.76 9.81 6.96
C TYR A 526 2.85 10.83 7.27
N ILE A 527 3.32 10.82 8.52
CA ILE A 527 4.55 11.48 8.92
C ILE A 527 5.66 10.45 9.07
N GLN A 528 6.73 10.64 8.29
CA GLN A 528 7.94 9.84 8.43
C GLN A 528 8.78 10.42 9.56
N VAL A 529 9.05 9.62 10.58
CA VAL A 529 9.71 10.11 11.80
C VAL A 529 11.20 10.35 11.56
N ASP A 530 11.69 11.50 12.01
CA ASP A 530 13.11 11.76 12.26
C ASP A 530 13.44 11.44 13.72
N THR A 531 12.65 12.00 14.64
CA THR A 531 12.80 11.82 16.08
C THR A 531 11.43 11.77 16.75
N ILE A 532 11.23 10.83 17.68
CA ILE A 532 10.06 10.77 18.56
C ILE A 532 10.51 10.89 20.01
N GLU A 533 9.92 11.82 20.74
CA GLU A 533 10.17 12.05 22.16
C GLU A 533 8.94 11.61 22.95
N ALA A 534 9.14 10.71 23.91
CA ALA A 534 8.07 10.12 24.73
C ALA A 534 8.60 9.86 26.15
N GLY A 535 7.92 10.37 27.17
CA GLY A 535 8.27 10.11 28.59
C GLY A 535 9.73 10.42 28.96
N GLY A 536 10.28 11.52 28.43
CA GLY A 536 11.68 11.93 28.67
C GLY A 536 12.73 11.13 27.90
N ARG A 537 12.34 10.20 27.02
CA ARG A 537 13.23 9.45 26.14
C ARG A 537 13.06 9.93 24.70
N SER A 538 14.18 10.04 23.99
CA SER A 538 14.20 10.36 22.56
C SER A 538 14.60 9.14 21.76
N PHE A 539 13.84 8.83 20.71
CA PHE A 539 14.14 7.76 19.77
C PHE A 539 14.34 8.37 18.39
N ARG A 540 15.52 8.15 17.83
CA ARG A 540 15.91 8.66 16.51
C ARG A 540 15.74 7.60 15.44
N ASN A 541 15.29 8.03 14.28
CA ASN A 541 15.18 7.22 13.07
C ASN A 541 16.34 7.57 12.12
N TYR A 542 17.01 6.54 11.59
CA TYR A 542 18.17 6.71 10.72
C TYR A 542 17.89 6.44 9.23
N SER A 543 16.62 6.38 8.81
CA SER A 543 16.19 6.12 7.43
C SER A 543 16.80 7.12 6.43
N LYS A 544 16.88 8.40 6.79
CA LYS A 544 17.60 9.42 6.01
C LYS A 544 19.07 9.04 5.82
N HIS A 545 19.76 8.59 6.88
CA HIS A 545 21.18 8.25 6.81
C HIS A 545 21.45 7.01 5.96
N ILE A 546 20.54 6.02 6.00
CA ILE A 546 20.64 4.82 5.17
C ILE A 546 20.63 5.17 3.67
N THR A 547 19.91 6.21 3.26
CA THR A 547 19.92 6.62 1.84
C THR A 547 21.29 7.11 1.37
N TYR A 548 22.13 7.67 2.26
CA TYR A 548 23.49 8.09 1.91
C TYR A 548 24.47 6.92 1.78
N ILE A 549 24.22 5.79 2.44
CA ILE A 549 25.05 4.58 2.31
C ILE A 549 25.10 4.13 0.84
N GLY A 550 23.98 4.21 0.13
CA GLY A 550 23.93 3.91 -1.30
C GLY A 550 24.85 4.82 -2.14
N ALA A 551 24.93 6.11 -1.80
CA ALA A 551 25.85 7.04 -2.47
C ALA A 551 27.31 6.69 -2.18
N VAL A 552 27.65 6.35 -0.92
CA VAL A 552 28.99 5.91 -0.53
C VAL A 552 29.40 4.65 -1.29
N ILE A 553 28.51 3.67 -1.42
CA ILE A 553 28.77 2.45 -2.20
C ILE A 553 29.07 2.80 -3.66
N CYS A 554 28.28 3.68 -4.28
CA CYS A 554 28.53 4.14 -5.65
C CYS A 554 29.91 4.81 -5.78
N PHE A 555 30.31 5.66 -4.83
CA PHE A 555 31.64 6.28 -4.86
C PHE A 555 32.78 5.26 -4.70
N ILE A 556 32.62 4.25 -3.83
CA ILE A 556 33.60 3.17 -3.68
C ILE A 556 33.73 2.39 -4.99
N ILE A 557 32.61 2.01 -5.62
CA ILE A 557 32.62 1.31 -6.90
C ILE A 557 33.31 2.17 -7.98
N GLY A 558 32.97 3.46 -8.05
CA GLY A 558 33.61 4.40 -8.97
C GLY A 558 35.12 4.50 -8.75
N LEU A 559 35.57 4.57 -7.48
CA LEU A 559 36.99 4.61 -7.11
C LEU A 559 37.73 3.32 -7.49
N VAL A 560 37.11 2.16 -7.28
CA VAL A 560 37.68 0.87 -7.67
C VAL A 560 37.82 0.78 -9.20
N ILE A 561 36.80 1.17 -9.95
CA ILE A 561 36.86 1.20 -11.42
C ILE A 561 37.91 2.19 -11.91
N PHE A 562 38.02 3.37 -11.28
CA PHE A 562 39.04 4.36 -11.58
C PHE A 562 40.46 3.82 -11.34
N TYR A 563 40.67 3.08 -10.26
CA TYR A 563 41.95 2.42 -9.98
C TYR A 563 42.33 1.42 -11.07
N PHE A 564 41.38 0.57 -11.51
CA PHE A 564 41.63 -0.37 -12.62
C PHE A 564 41.91 0.36 -13.94
N TRP A 565 41.19 1.45 -14.21
CA TRP A 565 41.46 2.29 -15.36
C TRP A 565 42.87 2.87 -15.35
N PHE A 566 43.37 3.34 -14.21
CA PHE A 566 44.72 3.91 -14.10
C PHE A 566 45.83 2.88 -14.38
N GLN A 567 45.54 1.59 -14.24
CA GLN A 567 46.48 0.49 -14.52
C GLN A 567 46.41 -0.03 -15.97
N LEU A 568 45.39 0.38 -16.73
CA LEU A 568 45.15 0.04 -18.14
C LEU A 568 45.75 1.09 -19.07
#